data_AF-A0A1S3Y9F9-F1
#
_entry.id   AF-A0A1S3Y9F9-F1
#
_cell.length_a   1.000
_cell.length_b   1.000
_cell.length_c   1.000
_cell.angle_alpha   90.00
_cell.angle_beta   90.00
_cell.angle_gamma   90.00
#
_symmetry.space_group_name_H-M   'P 1'
#
loop_
_entity.id
_entity.type
_entity.pdbx_description
1 polymer ?
#
loop_
_entity_poly.entity_id
_entity_poly.type
_entity_poly.pdbx_seq_one_letter_code
_entity_poly.pdbx_strand_id
1 'polypeptide(L)'
;MENTSPSTSRKRQRNDEPEPEPELELNDAQFLTLEENFNFSDTLVALRMMCAQFPHIEKVSIQPFILRSQIYSSVKDRTQVDRDLESLRRERVIRTFKLSTGQDDHAIMFLDDYFSQ
;
A
#
# COMPACT_ATOMS: atom_id res chain seq x y z
N MET A 1 -66.41 3.97 -19.50
CA MET A 1 -66.87 4.96 -18.51
C MET A 1 -66.25 4.55 -17.18
N GLU A 2 -65.00 4.93 -16.96
CA GLU A 2 -64.55 6.14 -16.24
C GLU A 2 -64.62 6.00 -14.71
N ASN A 3 -63.42 5.80 -14.14
CA ASN A 3 -62.80 6.45 -12.98
C ASN A 3 -63.58 6.58 -11.65
N THR A 4 -63.00 6.05 -10.56
CA THR A 4 -62.42 6.88 -9.48
C THR A 4 -61.58 6.05 -8.49
N SER A 5 -60.31 6.46 -8.31
CA SER A 5 -59.43 6.03 -7.21
C SER A 5 -59.84 6.68 -5.88
N PRO A 6 -59.32 6.20 -4.74
CA PRO A 6 -58.33 7.06 -4.07
C PRO A 6 -57.09 6.33 -3.57
N SER A 7 -56.02 7.12 -3.61
CA SER A 7 -54.65 6.89 -3.16
C SER A 7 -54.52 6.68 -1.65
N THR A 8 -53.80 5.61 -1.24
CA THR A 8 -53.12 5.60 0.06
C THR A 8 -51.65 5.27 -0.16
N SER A 9 -50.83 6.30 0.02
CA SER A 9 -49.38 6.33 -0.05
C SER A 9 -48.74 5.27 0.85
N ARG A 10 -48.32 4.13 0.28
CA ARG A 10 -47.34 3.25 0.94
C ARG A 10 -45.96 3.86 0.78
N LYS A 11 -45.63 4.71 1.75
CA LYS A 11 -44.31 5.28 1.98
C LYS A 11 -43.29 4.15 2.01
N ARG A 12 -42.38 4.12 1.03
CA ARG A 12 -41.17 3.28 1.05
C ARG A 12 -40.36 3.73 2.26
N GLN A 13 -40.27 2.90 3.30
CA GLN A 13 -39.26 3.07 4.34
C GLN A 13 -38.09 2.18 3.97
N ARG A 14 -37.09 2.81 3.35
CA ARG A 14 -35.75 2.29 3.19
C ARG A 14 -35.17 2.25 4.60
N ASN A 15 -35.05 1.07 5.19
CA ASN A 15 -34.20 0.90 6.36
C ASN A 15 -32.77 0.90 5.82
N ASP A 16 -32.11 2.04 5.96
CA ASP A 16 -30.66 2.15 5.88
C ASP A 16 -30.11 1.48 7.16
N GLU A 17 -29.89 0.17 7.10
CA GLU A 17 -28.94 -0.46 8.03
C GLU A 17 -27.54 -0.08 7.51
N PRO A 18 -26.66 0.49 8.35
CA PRO A 18 -25.27 0.63 7.96
C PRO A 18 -24.72 -0.80 7.81
N GLU A 19 -24.36 -1.17 6.57
CA GLU A 19 -23.45 -2.29 6.36
C GLU A 19 -22.24 -2.05 7.28
N PRO A 20 -21.78 -3.06 8.05
CA PRO A 20 -20.50 -2.93 8.70
C PRO A 20 -19.48 -2.73 7.57
N GLU A 21 -18.92 -1.53 7.50
CA GLU A 21 -17.73 -1.29 6.69
C GLU A 21 -16.75 -2.41 7.02
N PRO A 22 -16.15 -3.08 6.03
CA PRO A 22 -15.11 -4.04 6.34
C PRO A 22 -14.00 -3.22 7.01
N GLU A 23 -13.86 -3.38 8.32
CA GLU A 23 -12.62 -3.07 9.00
C GLU A 23 -11.55 -3.79 8.18
N LEU A 24 -10.79 -3.01 7.41
CA LEU A 24 -9.64 -3.50 6.67
C LEU A 24 -8.57 -3.81 7.71
N GLU A 25 -8.82 -4.81 8.55
CA GLU A 25 -7.76 -5.60 9.15
C GLU A 25 -7.06 -6.26 7.97
N LEU A 26 -6.04 -5.57 7.47
CA LEU A 26 -5.09 -6.08 6.50
C LEU A 26 -4.44 -7.30 7.13
N ASN A 27 -5.10 -8.45 6.95
CA ASN A 27 -4.66 -9.73 7.47
C ASN A 27 -3.30 -10.02 6.83
N ASP A 28 -2.32 -10.54 7.57
CA ASP A 28 -1.00 -10.92 7.03
C ASP A 28 -1.13 -11.82 5.77
N ALA A 29 -2.24 -12.55 5.66
CA ALA A 29 -2.60 -13.34 4.48
C ALA A 29 -2.86 -12.51 3.21
N GLN A 30 -3.38 -11.28 3.31
CA GLN A 30 -3.57 -10.39 2.16
C GLN A 30 -2.24 -9.81 1.66
N PHE A 31 -1.30 -9.54 2.58
CA PHE A 31 0.10 -9.23 2.24
C PHE A 31 0.73 -10.36 1.41
N LEU A 32 0.52 -11.61 1.81
CA LEU A 32 0.98 -12.79 1.06
C LEU A 32 0.33 -12.90 -0.33
N THR A 33 -0.96 -12.57 -0.49
CA THR A 33 -1.62 -12.64 -1.81
C THR A 33 -1.18 -11.55 -2.79
N LEU A 34 -0.75 -10.38 -2.30
CA LEU A 34 -0.18 -9.34 -3.14
C LEU A 34 1.29 -9.65 -3.50
N GLU A 35 2.00 -10.37 -2.64
CA GLU A 35 3.36 -10.89 -2.88
C GLU A 35 3.45 -11.89 -4.05
N GLU A 36 2.40 -12.67 -4.31
CA GLU A 36 2.42 -13.75 -5.32
C GLU A 36 2.51 -13.26 -6.78
N ASN A 37 2.24 -11.98 -7.06
CA ASN A 37 2.22 -11.43 -8.43
C ASN A 37 3.49 -10.66 -8.83
N PHE A 38 4.47 -10.52 -7.95
CA PHE A 38 5.71 -9.80 -8.27
C PHE A 38 6.84 -10.77 -8.52
N ASN A 39 7.43 -10.69 -9.71
CA ASN A 39 8.63 -11.41 -10.09
C ASN A 39 9.69 -11.20 -8.98
N PHE A 40 10.16 -12.29 -8.34
CA PHE A 40 11.07 -12.21 -7.20
C PHE A 40 12.40 -11.56 -7.63
N SER A 41 12.56 -10.27 -7.37
CA SER A 41 13.81 -9.55 -7.59
C SER A 41 14.59 -9.42 -6.28
N ASP A 42 15.91 -9.51 -6.37
CA ASP A 42 16.80 -9.27 -5.22
C ASP A 42 16.53 -7.90 -4.59
N THR A 43 16.13 -6.92 -5.40
CA THR A 43 15.73 -5.57 -4.99
C THR A 43 14.51 -5.59 -4.06
N LEU A 44 13.46 -6.34 -4.42
CA LEU A 44 12.24 -6.44 -3.61
C LEU A 44 12.51 -7.20 -2.31
N VAL A 45 13.31 -8.28 -2.38
CA VAL A 45 13.72 -9.03 -1.19
C VAL A 45 14.54 -8.14 -0.25
N ALA A 46 15.50 -7.38 -0.77
CA ALA A 46 16.27 -6.44 0.03
C ALA A 46 15.40 -5.37 0.70
N LEU A 47 14.42 -4.80 -0.02
CA LEU A 47 13.46 -3.85 0.54
C LEU A 47 12.68 -4.46 1.71
N ARG A 48 12.06 -5.63 1.51
CA ARG A 48 11.30 -6.33 2.56
C ARG A 48 12.16 -6.65 3.78
N MET A 49 13.37 -7.17 3.55
CA MET A 49 14.30 -7.50 4.63
C MET A 49 14.70 -6.25 5.42
N MET A 50 14.95 -5.12 4.76
CA MET A 50 15.29 -3.88 5.46
C MET A 50 14.10 -3.33 6.25
N CYS A 51 12.88 -3.36 5.69
CA CYS A 51 11.67 -2.95 6.42
C CYS A 51 11.40 -3.83 7.65
N ALA A 52 11.64 -5.14 7.55
CA ALA A 52 11.48 -6.07 8.68
C ALA A 52 12.45 -5.83 9.85
N GLN A 53 13.54 -5.09 9.63
CA GLN A 53 14.48 -4.73 10.71
C GLN A 53 13.95 -3.59 11.58
N PHE A 54 12.88 -2.90 11.19
CA PHE A 54 12.33 -1.80 11.97
C PHE A 54 11.54 -2.35 13.18
N PRO A 55 11.84 -1.88 14.40
CA PRO A 55 11.14 -2.32 15.59
C PRO A 55 9.70 -1.78 15.57
N HIS A 56 8.75 -2.66 15.85
CA HIS A 56 7.36 -2.26 16.04
C HIS A 56 7.19 -1.71 17.45
N ILE A 57 7.10 -0.38 17.57
CA ILE A 57 6.93 0.30 18.86
C ILE A 57 5.44 0.63 19.02
N GLU A 58 4.75 -0.03 19.95
CA GLU A 58 3.28 0.11 20.18
C GLU A 58 2.78 1.55 20.37
N LYS A 59 3.65 2.48 20.75
CA LYS A 59 3.29 3.90 21.01
C LYS A 59 3.55 4.83 19.84
N VAL A 60 4.28 4.39 18.82
CA VAL A 60 4.57 5.17 17.61
C VAL A 60 4.62 4.20 16.43
N SER A 61 3.53 4.16 15.66
CA SER A 61 3.54 3.47 14.37
C SER A 61 4.33 4.32 13.38
N ILE A 62 5.65 4.14 13.34
CA ILE A 62 6.51 4.76 12.33
C ILE A 62 6.70 3.74 11.23
N GLN A 63 6.16 4.04 10.07
CA GLN A 63 6.36 3.20 8.92
C GLN A 63 7.81 3.30 8.42
N PRO A 64 8.49 2.17 8.15
CA PRO A 64 9.84 2.16 7.63
C PRO A 64 9.90 2.76 6.23
N PHE A 65 10.91 3.60 6.00
CA PHE A 65 11.33 3.98 4.66
C PHE A 65 12.80 3.64 4.47
N ILE A 66 13.13 3.18 3.27
CA ILE A 66 14.45 2.71 2.91
C ILE A 66 15.09 3.72 1.96
N LEU A 67 16.38 4.02 2.16
CA LEU A 67 17.09 4.89 1.24
C LEU A 67 17.60 4.08 0.04
N ARG A 68 17.56 4.67 -1.16
CA ARG A 68 18.11 4.05 -2.38
C ARG A 68 19.59 3.69 -2.22
N SER A 69 20.35 4.50 -1.48
CA SER A 69 21.74 4.22 -1.11
C SER A 69 21.91 2.94 -0.28
N GLN A 70 20.92 2.57 0.55
CA GLN A 70 20.92 1.32 1.31
C GLN A 70 20.72 0.12 0.38
N ILE A 71 19.79 0.22 -0.59
CA ILE A 71 19.55 -0.84 -1.58
C ILE A 71 20.78 -1.08 -2.45
N TYR A 72 21.45 -0.02 -2.91
CA TYR A 72 22.71 -0.13 -3.65
C TYR A 72 23.85 -0.77 -2.86
N SER A 73 23.74 -0.80 -1.53
CA SER A 73 24.73 -1.45 -0.66
C SER A 73 24.40 -2.93 -0.44
N SER A 74 23.13 -3.32 -0.62
CA SER A 74 22.66 -4.70 -0.47
C SER A 74 22.73 -5.48 -1.79
N VAL A 75 22.38 -4.84 -2.91
CA VAL A 75 22.35 -5.46 -4.24
C VAL A 75 23.52 -4.98 -5.08
N LYS A 76 24.23 -5.93 -5.70
CA LYS A 76 25.48 -5.65 -6.44
C LYS A 76 25.26 -4.83 -7.72
N ASP A 77 24.20 -5.12 -8.47
CA ASP A 77 23.94 -4.47 -9.75
C ASP A 77 23.00 -3.27 -9.57
N ARG A 78 23.59 -2.06 -9.57
CA ARG A 78 22.85 -0.79 -9.46
C ARG A 78 21.90 -0.55 -10.62
N THR A 79 22.25 -1.00 -11.82
CA THR A 79 21.38 -0.81 -13.00
C THR A 79 20.14 -1.68 -12.89
N GLN A 80 20.29 -2.91 -12.38
CA GLN A 80 19.15 -3.77 -12.13
C GLN A 80 18.24 -3.20 -11.04
N VAL A 81 18.81 -2.68 -9.95
CA VAL A 81 18.05 -1.99 -8.89
C VAL A 81 17.21 -0.86 -9.48
N ASP A 82 17.79 -0.03 -10.36
CA ASP A 82 17.06 1.09 -10.95
C ASP A 82 15.90 0.63 -11.84
N ARG A 83 16.09 -0.45 -12.60
CA ARG A 83 15.04 -1.03 -13.43
C ARG A 83 13.94 -1.67 -12.59
N ASP A 84 14.31 -2.32 -11.49
CA ASP A 84 13.35 -2.95 -10.58
C ASP A 84 12.55 -1.90 -9.83
N LEU A 85 13.20 -0.88 -9.26
CA LEU A 85 12.53 0.23 -8.58
C LEU A 85 11.58 0.98 -9.51
N GLU A 86 11.98 1.20 -10.76
CA GLU A 86 11.11 1.81 -11.77
C GLU A 86 9.90 0.92 -12.11
N SER A 87 10.11 -0.39 -12.22
CA SER A 87 9.02 -1.36 -12.43
C SER A 87 8.03 -1.37 -11.25
N LEU A 88 8.54 -1.49 -10.03
CA LEU A 88 7.74 -1.46 -8.80
C LEU A 88 6.97 -0.14 -8.62
N ARG A 89 7.57 0.98 -9.03
CA ARG A 89 6.89 2.29 -9.04
C ARG A 89 5.75 2.34 -10.05
N ARG A 90 5.94 1.78 -11.26
CA ARG A 90 4.89 1.72 -12.29
C ARG A 90 3.73 0.83 -11.87
N GLU A 91 4.05 -0.27 -11.19
CA GLU A 91 3.09 -1.21 -10.62
C GLU A 91 2.43 -0.69 -9.34
N ARG A 92 2.77 0.53 -8.89
CA ARG A 92 2.22 1.17 -7.67
C ARG A 92 2.48 0.38 -6.38
N VAL A 93 3.52 -0.44 -6.35
CA VAL A 93 3.91 -1.19 -5.14
C VAL A 93 4.67 -0.31 -4.17
N ILE A 94 5.51 0.58 -4.70
CA ILE A 94 6.37 1.47 -3.91
C ILE A 94 6.16 2.93 -4.30
N ARG A 95 6.46 3.81 -3.35
CA ARG A 95 6.53 5.25 -3.56
C ARG A 95 7.93 5.76 -3.26
N THR A 96 8.45 6.59 -4.16
CA THR A 96 9.76 7.23 -4.01
C THR A 96 9.61 8.72 -3.72
N PHE A 97 10.31 9.19 -2.69
CA PHE A 97 10.37 10.59 -2.29
C PHE A 97 11.79 11.11 -2.50
N LYS A 98 11.93 12.29 -3.10
CA LYS A 98 13.21 12.98 -3.17
C LYS A 98 13.41 13.75 -1.87
N LEU A 99 14.47 13.42 -1.14
CA LEU A 99 14.84 14.12 0.08
C LEU A 99 15.67 15.36 -0.27
N SER A 100 15.62 16.38 0.58
CA SER A 100 16.38 17.63 0.42
C SER A 100 17.80 17.55 0.98
N THR A 101 18.20 16.40 1.51
CA THR A 101 19.46 16.19 2.25
C THR A 101 20.68 15.94 1.34
N GLY A 102 20.48 15.64 0.06
CA GLY A 102 21.56 15.39 -0.91
C GLY A 102 21.07 15.12 -2.34
N GLN A 103 22.00 15.06 -3.30
CA GLN A 103 21.67 14.82 -4.73
C GLN A 103 21.16 13.40 -5.02
N ASP A 104 21.42 12.44 -4.12
CA ASP A 104 21.09 11.02 -4.32
C ASP A 104 20.19 10.42 -3.22
N ASP A 105 19.73 11.25 -2.28
CA ASP A 105 18.88 10.79 -1.19
C ASP A 105 17.42 10.64 -1.66
N HIS A 106 17.10 9.42 -2.10
CA HIS A 106 15.74 9.01 -2.43
C HIS A 106 15.25 8.05 -1.35
N ALA A 107 14.16 8.40 -0.68
CA ALA A 107 13.45 7.50 0.22
C ALA A 107 12.45 6.66 -0.59
N ILE A 108 12.38 5.39 -0.27
CA ILE A 108 11.50 4.40 -0.87
C ILE A 108 10.64 3.83 0.26
N MET A 109 9.34 3.79 0.07
CA MET A 109 8.40 3.21 1.02
C MET A 109 7.40 2.35 0.25
N PHE A 110 6.88 1.30 0.87
CA PHE A 110 5.75 0.57 0.26
C PHE A 110 4.52 1.49 0.20
N LEU A 111 3.65 1.22 -0.77
CA LEU A 111 2.46 2.04 -0.92
C LEU A 111 1.42 1.72 0.17
N ASP A 112 1.33 0.46 0.58
CA ASP A 112 0.44 0.02 1.68
C ASP A 112 0.82 0.74 2.98
N ASP A 113 2.11 0.68 3.30
CA ASP A 113 2.81 1.44 4.32
C ASP A 113 2.48 2.95 4.29
N TYR A 114 2.48 3.56 3.10
CA TYR A 114 2.12 4.98 2.94
C TYR A 114 0.66 5.28 3.27
N PHE A 115 -0.27 4.37 2.98
CA PHE A 115 -1.67 4.55 3.32
C PHE A 115 -1.97 4.27 4.80
N SER A 116 -1.13 3.48 5.46
CA SER A 116 -1.26 3.13 6.88
C SER A 116 -0.69 4.17 7.85
N GLN A 117 -0.02 5.22 7.35
CA GLN A 117 0.57 6.31 8.13
C GLN A 117 -0.46 7.41 8.47
#